data_AF-A0A9W9G191-F1
#
_entry.id   AF-A0A9W9G191-F1
#
_cell.length_a   1.000
_cell.length_b   1.000
_cell.length_c   1.000
_cell.angle_alpha   90.00
_cell.angle_beta   90.00
_cell.angle_gamma   90.00
#
_symmetry.space_group_name_H-M   'P 1'
#
loop_
_entity.id
_entity.type
_entity.pdbx_description
1 polymer ?
#
loop_
_entity_poly.entity_id
_entity_poly.type
_entity_poly.pdbx_seq_one_letter_code
_entity_poly.pdbx_strand_id
1 'polypeptide(L)'
;MTNALATRALVALRFDEEQRIGCDGDCNRTWPISEEMQWCQDCIHAHFDEECSQKIQQNALPFSVCNKTHQFLHAPRMDESLKSLPQGMVPFGDEVISFEDWLGRIGKDYVRLGN
;
A
#
# COMPACT_ATOMS: atom_id res chain seq x y z
N MET A 1 -4.27 -9.39 1.61
CA MET A 1 -4.11 -7.93 1.80
C MET A 1 -3.72 -7.53 3.22
N THR A 2 -3.87 -8.39 4.21
CA THR A 2 -3.71 -8.10 5.64
C THR A 2 -2.40 -7.38 6.00
N ASN A 3 -1.27 -7.87 5.46
CA ASN A 3 0.05 -7.29 5.70
C ASN A 3 0.21 -5.90 5.06
N ALA A 4 -0.39 -5.67 3.89
CA ALA A 4 -0.32 -4.37 3.24
C ALA A 4 -1.06 -3.30 4.07
N LEU A 5 -2.21 -3.66 4.66
CA LEU A 5 -2.95 -2.77 5.55
C LEU A 5 -2.15 -2.48 6.84
N ALA A 6 -1.59 -3.50 7.48
CA ALA A 6 -0.77 -3.34 8.69
C ALA A 6 0.42 -2.40 8.44
N THR A 7 1.17 -2.61 7.36
CA THR A 7 2.30 -1.75 6.98
C THR A 7 1.86 -0.31 6.71
N ARG A 8 0.78 -0.10 5.92
CA ARG A 8 0.28 1.24 5.61
C ARG A 8 -0.19 1.99 6.85
N ALA A 9 -0.83 1.30 7.80
CA ALA A 9 -1.23 1.87 9.08
C ALA A 9 -0.03 2.36 9.90
N LEU A 10 1.04 1.55 9.98
CA LEU A 10 2.28 1.98 10.64
C LEU A 10 2.89 3.22 9.98
N VAL A 11 2.91 3.27 8.65
CA VAL A 11 3.44 4.42 7.92
C VAL A 11 2.60 5.66 8.20
N ALA A 12 1.28 5.57 8.08
CA ALA A 12 0.36 6.67 8.35
C ALA A 12 0.49 7.22 9.77
N LEU A 13 0.57 6.35 10.78
CA LEU A 13 0.67 6.75 12.19
C LEU A 13 2.03 7.32 12.58
N ARG A 14 3.11 6.99 11.85
CA ARG A 14 4.49 7.36 12.22
C ARG A 14 5.03 8.55 11.45
N PHE A 15 4.63 8.70 10.19
CA PHE A 15 5.22 9.68 9.28
C PHE A 15 4.30 10.88 8.96
N ASP A 16 3.18 10.97 9.69
CA ASP A 16 2.13 12.00 9.57
C ASP A 16 1.54 12.12 8.15
N GLU A 17 0.38 12.77 8.02
CA GLU A 17 -0.30 12.97 6.73
C GLU A 17 0.41 13.95 5.78
N GLU A 18 1.55 14.52 6.20
CA GLU A 18 2.29 15.54 5.44
C GLU A 18 2.96 14.98 4.18
N GLN A 19 3.30 13.68 4.17
CA GLN A 19 3.86 13.04 2.97
C GLN A 19 2.77 12.74 1.94
N ARG A 20 2.81 13.48 0.83
CA ARG A 20 1.95 13.26 -0.33
C ARG A 20 2.65 12.36 -1.35
N ILE A 21 1.95 11.31 -1.77
CA ILE A 21 2.34 10.39 -2.84
C ILE A 21 1.72 10.93 -4.14
N GLY A 22 2.55 11.08 -5.18
CA GLY A 22 2.08 11.45 -6.51
C GLY A 22 1.69 10.22 -7.33
N CYS A 23 0.74 10.40 -8.25
CA CYS A 23 0.43 9.41 -9.27
C CYS A 23 1.54 9.37 -10.32
N ASP A 24 2.10 8.18 -10.58
CA ASP A 24 3.12 7.98 -11.61
C ASP A 24 2.53 8.02 -13.05
N GLY A 25 1.22 8.19 -13.20
CA GLY A 25 0.52 8.29 -14.48
C GLY A 25 0.42 9.69 -15.09
N ASP A 26 1.15 10.68 -14.54
CA ASP A 26 1.17 12.08 -15.00
C ASP A 26 -0.20 12.79 -15.00
N CYS A 27 -1.10 12.39 -14.08
CA CYS A 27 -2.40 13.04 -13.90
C CYS A 27 -2.39 14.20 -12.88
N ASN A 28 -1.22 14.57 -12.35
CA ASN A 28 -1.03 15.56 -11.28
C ASN A 28 -1.73 15.26 -9.95
N ARG A 29 -2.39 14.11 -9.82
CA ARG A 29 -3.05 13.72 -8.58
C ARG A 29 -2.00 13.36 -7.54
N THR A 30 -2.22 13.84 -6.32
CA THR A 30 -1.42 13.48 -5.13
C THR A 30 -2.34 13.14 -3.97
N TRP A 31 -1.92 12.28 -3.05
CA TRP A 31 -2.73 11.84 -1.91
C TRP A 31 -1.85 11.35 -0.74
N PRO A 32 -2.35 11.32 0.50
CA PRO A 32 -1.66 10.67 1.63
C PRO A 32 -1.71 9.14 1.50
N ILE A 33 -0.82 8.42 2.20
CA ILE A 33 -0.73 6.95 2.19
C ILE A 33 -2.03 6.22 2.59
N SER A 34 -2.95 6.91 3.29
CA SER A 34 -4.26 6.39 3.71
C SER A 34 -5.29 6.30 2.58
N GLU A 35 -5.08 7.00 1.46
CA GLU A 35 -6.01 7.00 0.33
C GLU A 35 -5.94 5.72 -0.51
N GLU A 36 -6.95 5.52 -1.34
CA GLU A 36 -7.00 4.39 -2.27
C GLU A 36 -5.97 4.53 -3.39
N MET A 37 -5.27 3.42 -3.71
CA MET A 37 -4.21 3.36 -4.70
C MET A 37 -4.14 2.00 -5.41
N GLN A 38 -3.52 2.01 -6.59
CA GLN A 38 -3.13 0.82 -7.34
C GLN A 38 -1.61 0.72 -7.34
N TRP A 39 -1.06 -0.29 -6.67
CA TRP A 39 0.39 -0.46 -6.52
C TRP A 39 0.87 -1.52 -7.52
N CYS A 40 1.81 -1.17 -8.39
CA CYS A 40 2.42 -2.19 -9.23
C CYS A 40 3.26 -3.13 -8.37
N GLN A 41 3.10 -4.45 -8.56
CA GLN A 41 3.85 -5.45 -7.79
C GLN A 41 5.23 -5.74 -8.39
N ASP A 42 5.44 -5.37 -9.65
CA ASP A 42 6.66 -5.67 -10.42
C ASP A 42 7.61 -4.46 -10.51
N CYS A 43 7.08 -3.24 -10.48
CA CYS A 43 7.85 -2.00 -10.56
C CYS A 43 8.25 -1.49 -9.16
N ILE A 44 9.43 -0.87 -9.06
CA ILE A 44 9.87 -0.24 -7.83
C ILE A 44 9.10 1.07 -7.62
N HIS A 45 8.37 1.16 -6.51
CA HIS A 45 7.69 2.38 -6.05
C HIS A 45 6.69 3.00 -7.06
N ALA A 46 6.06 2.19 -7.92
CA ALA A 46 5.08 2.69 -8.87
C ALA A 46 3.64 2.58 -8.33
N HIS A 47 2.99 3.74 -8.18
CA HIS A 47 1.65 3.88 -7.62
C HIS A 47 0.76 4.74 -8.53
N PHE A 48 -0.46 4.30 -8.74
CA PHE A 48 -1.40 4.94 -9.65
C PHE A 48 -2.75 5.13 -8.98
N ASP A 49 -3.51 6.11 -9.45
CA ASP A 49 -4.96 6.08 -9.26
C ASP A 49 -5.61 5.04 -10.19
N GLU A 50 -6.92 4.85 -10.00
CA GLU A 50 -7.68 3.86 -10.77
C GLU A 50 -7.66 4.17 -12.28
N GLU A 51 -7.79 5.44 -12.68
CA GLU A 51 -7.82 5.80 -14.10
C GLU A 51 -6.45 5.57 -14.76
N CYS A 52 -5.36 5.94 -14.10
CA CYS A 52 -4.02 5.77 -14.64
C CYS A 52 -3.60 4.29 -14.69
N SER A 53 -4.02 3.46 -13.73
CA SER A 53 -3.77 2.02 -13.80
C SER A 53 -4.50 1.37 -14.97
N GLN A 54 -5.75 1.77 -15.24
CA GLN A 54 -6.51 1.32 -16.41
C GLN A 54 -5.84 1.75 -17.72
N LYS A 55 -5.33 2.98 -17.80
CA LYS A 55 -4.54 3.45 -18.95
C LYS A 55 -3.30 2.61 -19.19
N ILE A 56 -2.61 2.15 -18.15
CA ILE A 56 -1.46 1.23 -18.29
C ILE A 56 -1.90 -0.10 -18.88
N GLN A 57 -2.96 -0.71 -18.35
CA GLN A 57 -3.49 -1.99 -18.84
C GLN A 57 -3.93 -1.90 -20.31
N GLN A 58 -4.42 -0.74 -20.74
CA GLN A 58 -4.83 -0.46 -22.12
C GLN A 58 -3.67 0.01 -23.01
N ASN A 59 -2.46 0.20 -22.47
CA ASN A 59 -1.30 0.77 -23.15
C ASN A 59 -1.60 2.15 -23.77
N ALA A 60 -2.31 2.99 -23.01
CA ALA A 60 -2.84 4.29 -23.44
C ALA A 60 -2.07 5.50 -22.89
N LEU A 61 -1.10 5.30 -21.98
CA LEU A 61 -0.22 6.39 -21.55
C LEU A 61 0.75 6.77 -22.67
N PRO A 62 1.05 8.08 -22.87
CA PRO A 62 1.94 8.55 -23.93
C PRO A 62 3.43 8.26 -23.64
N PHE A 63 3.75 7.70 -22.47
CA PHE A 63 5.09 7.34 -22.01
C PHE A 63 5.06 5.99 -21.29
N SER A 64 6.22 5.35 -21.17
CA SER A 64 6.36 4.09 -20.45
C SER A 64 6.77 4.35 -19.00
N VAL A 65 5.86 4.09 -18.08
CA VAL A 65 6.10 4.13 -16.62
C VAL A 65 5.91 2.76 -15.96
N CYS A 66 5.12 1.88 -16.59
CA CYS A 66 4.84 0.51 -16.17
C CYS A 66 4.46 -0.31 -17.42
N ASN A 67 4.31 -1.62 -17.29
CA ASN A 67 3.87 -2.52 -18.37
C ASN A 67 2.43 -2.98 -18.15
N LYS A 68 1.65 -3.09 -19.24
CA LYS A 68 0.28 -3.62 -19.23
C LYS A 68 0.15 -5.05 -18.67
N THR A 69 1.23 -5.83 -18.66
CA THR A 69 1.23 -7.22 -18.15
C THR A 69 1.52 -7.29 -16.65
N HIS A 70 1.94 -6.20 -16.01
CA HIS A 70 2.25 -6.20 -14.58
C HIS A 70 0.99 -6.31 -13.73
N GLN A 71 1.14 -6.95 -12.57
CA GLN A 71 0.04 -7.10 -11.64
C GLN A 71 -0.05 -5.86 -10.74
N PHE A 72 -1.28 -5.47 -10.42
CA PHE A 72 -1.56 -4.39 -9.49
C PHE A 72 -2.16 -4.96 -8.20
N LEU A 73 -1.57 -4.56 -7.07
CA LEU A 73 -2.18 -4.71 -5.77
C LEU A 73 -3.14 -3.52 -5.56
N HIS A 74 -4.41 -3.82 -5.33
CA HIS A 74 -5.35 -2.82 -4.83
C HIS A 74 -5.05 -2.51 -3.37
N ALA A 75 -4.76 -1.25 -3.08
CA ALA A 75 -4.56 -0.72 -1.74
C ALA A 75 -5.78 0.14 -1.39
N PRO A 76 -6.80 -0.39 -0.70
CA PRO A 76 -8.04 0.33 -0.46
C PRO A 76 -7.83 1.55 0.44
N ARG A 77 -8.75 2.52 0.40
CA ARG A 77 -8.76 3.62 1.37
C ARG A 77 -8.84 3.04 2.80
N MET A 78 -8.02 3.59 3.69
CA MET A 78 -8.02 3.26 5.10
C MET A 78 -9.23 3.86 5.81
N ASP A 79 -9.83 3.10 6.73
CA ASP A 79 -10.87 3.62 7.62
C ASP A 79 -10.26 4.63 8.60
N GLU A 80 -10.96 5.74 8.86
CA GLU A 80 -10.50 6.80 9.77
C GLU A 80 -10.28 6.28 11.20
N SER A 81 -10.99 5.23 11.63
CA SER A 81 -10.77 4.57 12.92
C SER A 81 -9.34 4.06 13.10
N LEU A 82 -8.62 3.77 12.00
CA LEU A 82 -7.22 3.33 12.06
C LEU A 82 -6.28 4.42 12.59
N LYS A 83 -6.65 5.71 12.52
CA LYS A 83 -5.89 6.81 13.15
C LYS A 83 -5.97 6.79 14.67
N SER A 84 -6.98 6.10 15.23
CA SER A 84 -7.17 5.97 16.67
C SER A 84 -6.56 4.70 17.26
N LEU A 85 -5.78 3.95 16.46
CA LEU A 85 -5.13 2.73 16.93
C LEU A 85 -4.19 3.03 18.11
N PRO A 86 -4.20 2.20 19.17
CA PRO A 86 -3.25 2.34 20.26
C PRO A 86 -1.81 2.25 19.75
N GLN A 87 -0.91 3.00 20.39
CA GLN A 87 0.50 2.96 20.05
C GLN A 87 1.05 1.53 20.16
N GLY A 88 1.78 1.09 19.12
CA GLY A 88 2.37 -0.25 19.09
C GLY A 88 1.42 -1.35 18.64
N MET A 89 0.22 -1.00 18.17
CA MET A 89 -0.74 -1.93 17.58
C MET A 89 -0.85 -1.76 16.06
N VAL A 90 -1.27 -2.82 15.37
CA VAL A 90 -1.52 -2.83 13.93
C VAL A 90 -2.82 -3.57 13.60
N PRO A 91 -3.56 -3.13 12.56
CA PRO A 91 -4.71 -3.88 12.07
C PRO A 91 -4.22 -5.14 11.33
N PHE A 92 -4.79 -6.30 11.67
CA PHE A 92 -4.48 -7.56 11.00
C PHE A 92 -5.75 -8.40 10.83
N GLY A 93 -6.40 -8.23 9.69
CA GLY A 93 -7.62 -8.96 9.33
C GLY A 93 -8.77 -8.27 10.02
N ASP A 94 -9.53 -9.03 10.81
CA ASP A 94 -10.60 -8.50 11.64
C ASP A 94 -10.13 -8.15 13.06
N GLU A 95 -8.83 -8.28 13.34
CA GLU A 95 -8.23 -8.05 14.66
C GLU A 95 -7.28 -6.85 14.68
N VAL A 96 -7.01 -6.34 15.87
CA VAL A 96 -5.90 -5.43 16.16
C VAL A 96 -4.91 -6.17 17.05
N ILE A 97 -3.68 -6.35 16.58
CA ILE A 97 -2.62 -7.10 17.28
C ILE A 97 -1.41 -6.21 17.56
N SER A 98 -0.52 -6.66 18.45
CA SER A 98 0.71 -5.93 18.72
C SER A 98 1.64 -5.94 17.49
N PHE A 99 2.46 -4.91 17.35
CA PHE A 99 3.51 -4.84 16.33
C PHE A 99 4.47 -6.03 16.43
N GLU A 100 4.82 -6.44 17.65
CA GLU A 100 5.73 -7.58 17.89
C GLU A 100 5.10 -8.89 17.43
N ASP A 101 3.82 -9.13 17.73
CA ASP A 101 3.11 -10.33 17.28
C ASP A 101 2.99 -10.36 15.75
N TRP A 102 2.63 -9.22 15.14
CA TRP A 102 2.55 -9.11 13.69
C TRP A 102 3.90 -9.40 13.02
N LEU A 103 4.98 -8.76 13.51
CA LEU A 103 6.34 -8.98 13.00
C LEU A 103 6.79 -10.44 13.21
N GLY A 104 6.40 -11.04 14.34
CA GLY A 104 6.61 -12.46 14.63
C GLY A 104 5.95 -13.37 13.60
N ARG A 105 4.69 -13.09 13.21
CA ARG A 105 3.95 -13.80 12.16
C ARG A 105 4.63 -13.63 10.79
N ILE A 106 4.99 -12.41 10.40
CA ILE A 106 5.76 -12.15 9.16
C ILE A 106 7.04 -12.97 9.13
N GLY A 107 7.80 -12.92 10.23
CA GLY A 107 9.06 -13.63 10.36
C GLY A 107 8.87 -15.15 10.21
N LYS A 108 7.81 -15.72 10.78
CA LYS A 108 7.49 -17.14 10.64
C LYS A 108 7.09 -17.51 9.21
N ASP A 109 6.26 -16.71 8.56
CA ASP A 109 5.61 -17.10 7.30
C ASP A 109 6.47 -16.79 6.06
N TYR A 110 7.35 -15.79 6.13
CA TYR A 110 8.08 -15.29 4.95
C TYR A 110 9.60 -15.27 5.08
N VAL A 111 10.15 -15.21 6.30
CA VAL A 111 11.60 -14.99 6.51
C VAL A 111 12.29 -16.24 7.00
N ARG A 112 11.73 -16.88 8.03
CA ARG A 112 12.25 -18.13 8.60
C ARG A 112 11.76 -19.29 7.76
N LEU A 113 12.33 -19.43 6.56
CA LEU A 113 12.25 -20.67 5.81
C LEU A 113 12.86 -21.77 6.70
N GLY A 114 12.07 -22.79 7.01
CA GLY A 114 12.36 -23.76 8.06
C GLY A 114 13.76 -24.37 7.97
N ASN A 115 14.33 -24.67 9.15
CA ASN A 115 15.29 -25.76 9.30
C ASN A 115 14.58 -27.10 9.11
#